data_AF-A0A2W0C3J2-F1
#
_entry.id   AF-A0A2W0C3J2-F1
#
_cell.length_a   1.000
_cell.length_b   1.000
_cell.length_c   1.000
_cell.angle_alpha   90.00
_cell.angle_beta   90.00
_cell.angle_gamma   90.00
#
_symmetry.space_group_name_H-M   'P 1'
#
loop_
_entity.id
_entity.type
_entity.pdbx_description
1 polymer ?
#
loop_
_entity_poly.entity_id
_entity_poly.type
_entity_poly.pdbx_seq_one_letter_code
_entity_poly.pdbx_strand_id
1 'polypeptide(L)'
;MKIKIEPPNDVIDHWLETYVPVREFLFLKEEDLSLIADSLSRTLIIPKEEFFNHASYKQIQLVNSFEYWNLSSEVQYVVISNSEWFTNLPMNVQKQINHIQFELNRGLILPLTPFCSNYSFPEEYLVQGPEEQYIVLHREIWRTLPYEIKENLLIEYASKWDDWTCVELPESAPPHLRGYSNTFPLLSGGNCLSATLFAVNQQEWIIHEWVHPETFLEGIRRANYSIINTEELHHGDVVVWVNEGGTVQHASYHISHNVFFNKNGQTFFNPWRIMNWDELRQEWETYKFELYRKEETV
;
A
#
# COMPACT_ATOMS: atom_id res chain seq x y z
N MET A 1 -23.01 -13.80 2.33
CA MET A 1 -22.49 -14.58 1.17
C MET A 1 -21.13 -14.02 0.80
N LYS A 2 -20.18 -14.85 0.35
CA LYS A 2 -18.89 -14.34 -0.17
C LYS A 2 -19.12 -13.77 -1.56
N ILE A 3 -18.49 -12.63 -1.83
CA ILE A 3 -18.49 -11.95 -3.11
C ILE A 3 -17.04 -11.64 -3.50
N LYS A 4 -16.78 -11.55 -4.79
CA LYS A 4 -15.53 -11.01 -5.30
C LYS A 4 -15.79 -9.60 -5.80
N ILE A 5 -14.92 -8.67 -5.44
CA ILE A 5 -14.98 -7.29 -5.93
C ILE A 5 -13.83 -7.01 -6.88
N GLU A 6 -14.05 -6.03 -7.75
CA GLU A 6 -13.05 -5.53 -8.68
C GLU A 6 -13.05 -4.00 -8.58
N PRO A 7 -11.89 -3.34 -8.72
CA PRO A 7 -11.82 -1.89 -8.74
C PRO A 7 -12.63 -1.36 -9.94
N PRO A 8 -13.53 -0.40 -9.75
CA PRO A 8 -14.23 0.23 -10.88
C PRO A 8 -13.27 1.01 -11.77
N ASN A 9 -13.67 1.27 -13.03
CA ASN A 9 -12.78 1.90 -14.02
C ASN A 9 -12.22 3.27 -13.60
N ASP A 10 -13.00 4.09 -12.90
CA ASP A 10 -12.53 5.40 -12.41
C ASP A 10 -11.44 5.26 -11.33
N VAL A 11 -11.51 4.21 -10.51
CA VAL A 11 -10.44 3.86 -9.57
C VAL A 11 -9.21 3.38 -10.31
N ILE A 12 -9.37 2.51 -11.32
CA ILE A 12 -8.26 2.03 -12.16
C ILE A 12 -7.58 3.21 -12.85
N ASP A 13 -8.33 4.08 -13.52
CA ASP A 13 -7.82 5.28 -14.20
C ASP A 13 -6.96 6.13 -13.26
N HIS A 14 -7.45 6.34 -12.02
CA HIS A 14 -6.71 7.09 -11.02
C HIS A 14 -5.42 6.38 -10.57
N TRP A 15 -5.47 5.07 -10.37
CA TRP A 15 -4.27 4.28 -10.06
C TRP A 15 -3.26 4.37 -11.21
N LEU A 16 -3.70 4.27 -12.46
CA LEU A 16 -2.82 4.38 -13.63
C LEU A 16 -2.13 5.76 -13.72
N GLU A 17 -2.82 6.82 -13.31
CA GLU A 17 -2.27 8.18 -13.29
C GLU A 17 -1.18 8.36 -12.21
N THR A 18 -1.39 7.76 -11.04
CA THR A 18 -0.65 8.04 -9.80
C THR A 18 0.35 6.97 -9.37
N TYR A 19 0.29 5.75 -9.94
CA TYR A 19 1.13 4.62 -9.54
C TYR A 19 2.63 4.92 -9.68
N VAL A 20 3.02 5.43 -10.85
CA VAL A 20 4.41 5.80 -11.16
C VAL A 20 4.63 7.29 -10.86
N PRO A 21 5.46 7.66 -9.87
CA PRO A 21 5.70 9.03 -9.47
C PRO A 21 6.32 9.88 -10.59
N VAL A 22 6.16 11.20 -10.47
CA VAL A 22 6.71 12.16 -11.46
C VAL A 22 8.24 12.24 -11.42
N ARG A 23 8.83 11.99 -10.25
CA ARG A 23 10.30 11.96 -10.06
C ARG A 23 10.80 10.53 -10.08
N GLU A 24 12.03 10.37 -10.54
CA GLU A 24 12.74 9.10 -10.49
C GLU A 24 13.42 8.94 -9.13
N PHE A 25 13.38 7.72 -8.61
CA PHE A 25 14.07 7.31 -7.39
C PHE A 25 14.87 6.06 -7.70
N LEU A 26 16.20 6.17 -7.63
CA LEU A 26 17.10 5.05 -7.82
C LEU A 26 17.82 4.76 -6.51
N PHE A 27 17.77 3.51 -6.09
CA PHE A 27 18.41 3.02 -4.87
C PHE A 27 19.76 2.41 -5.24
N LEU A 28 20.84 2.92 -4.66
CA LEU A 28 22.20 2.57 -5.08
C LEU A 28 23.11 2.28 -3.88
N LYS A 29 24.09 1.41 -4.10
CA LYS A 29 25.29 1.27 -3.25
C LYS A 29 26.26 2.41 -3.59
N GLU A 30 27.24 2.66 -2.74
CA GLU A 30 28.31 3.64 -3.01
C GLU A 30 29.05 3.32 -4.32
N GLU A 31 29.38 2.05 -4.55
CA GLU A 31 30.14 1.61 -5.73
C GLU A 31 29.41 1.86 -7.06
N ASP A 32 28.07 1.82 -7.04
CA ASP A 32 27.23 2.02 -8.21
C ASP A 32 27.22 3.49 -8.67
N LEU A 33 27.55 4.45 -7.80
CA LEU A 33 27.57 5.88 -8.15
C LEU A 33 28.56 6.18 -9.28
N SER A 34 29.64 5.39 -9.37
CA SER A 34 30.64 5.52 -10.43
C SER A 34 30.06 5.29 -11.84
N LEU A 35 28.99 4.50 -11.97
CA LEU A 35 28.31 4.21 -13.24
C LEU A 35 27.63 5.45 -13.84
N ILE A 36 27.27 6.42 -13.00
CA ILE A 36 26.51 7.61 -13.37
C ILE A 36 27.23 8.91 -13.03
N ALA A 37 28.52 8.85 -12.66
CA ALA A 37 29.28 9.99 -12.14
C ALA A 37 29.15 11.26 -13.00
N ASP A 38 29.27 11.14 -14.32
CA ASP A 38 29.18 12.26 -15.26
C ASP A 38 27.77 12.87 -15.35
N SER A 39 26.75 12.13 -14.94
CA SER A 39 25.33 12.52 -14.99
C SER A 39 24.76 12.98 -13.65
N LEU A 40 25.52 12.85 -12.56
CA LEU A 40 25.09 13.21 -11.20
C LEU A 40 24.88 14.71 -10.97
N SER A 41 25.51 15.58 -11.78
CA SER A 41 25.41 17.05 -11.62
C SER A 41 23.98 17.60 -11.76
N ARG A 42 23.04 16.80 -12.25
CA ARG A 42 21.63 17.15 -12.46
C ARG A 42 20.67 16.40 -11.54
N THR A 43 21.19 15.71 -10.52
CA THR A 43 20.39 14.91 -9.58
C THR A 43 20.63 15.36 -8.14
N LEU A 44 19.75 14.93 -7.25
CA LEU A 44 20.02 14.92 -5.82
C LEU A 44 20.51 13.54 -5.44
N ILE A 45 21.64 13.46 -4.76
CA ILE A 45 22.15 12.23 -4.16
C ILE A 45 21.94 12.38 -2.67
N ILE A 46 21.05 11.58 -2.10
CA ILE A 46 20.67 11.70 -0.71
C ILE A 46 21.13 10.45 0.02
N PRO A 47 21.95 10.57 1.09
CA PRO A 47 22.27 9.44 1.95
C PRO A 47 20.98 8.78 2.48
N LYS A 48 20.97 7.45 2.57
CA LYS A 48 19.79 6.67 3.02
C LYS A 48 19.22 7.19 4.33
N GLU A 49 20.06 7.52 5.30
CA GLU A 49 19.63 8.03 6.62
C GLU A 49 18.90 9.38 6.52
N GLU A 50 19.34 10.28 5.63
CA GLU A 50 18.67 11.55 5.39
C GLU A 50 17.36 11.34 4.62
N PHE A 51 17.35 10.43 3.65
CA PHE A 51 16.19 10.13 2.81
C PHE A 51 14.95 9.75 3.63
N PHE A 52 15.10 8.85 4.62
CA PHE A 52 13.98 8.44 5.49
C PHE A 52 13.45 9.54 6.39
N ASN A 53 14.26 10.57 6.67
CA ASN A 53 13.86 11.71 7.48
C ASN A 53 13.35 12.88 6.62
N HIS A 54 13.51 12.81 5.30
CA HIS A 54 13.18 13.89 4.39
C HIS A 54 11.66 14.11 4.27
N ALA A 55 11.20 15.32 4.61
CA ALA A 55 9.77 15.64 4.71
C ALA A 55 8.99 15.37 3.42
N SER A 56 9.59 15.58 2.24
CA SER A 56 8.93 15.34 0.95
C SER A 56 8.97 13.89 0.48
N TYR A 57 9.91 13.07 0.98
CA TYR A 57 10.11 11.70 0.48
C TYR A 57 9.55 10.64 1.42
N LYS A 58 9.27 10.99 2.67
CA LYS A 58 8.52 10.13 3.60
C LYS A 58 7.01 10.12 3.40
N GLN A 59 6.51 10.67 2.29
CA GLN A 59 5.07 10.68 2.00
C GLN A 59 4.58 9.24 1.78
N ILE A 60 3.44 8.89 2.36
CA ILE A 60 2.94 7.51 2.36
C ILE A 60 2.77 6.91 0.96
N GLN A 61 2.41 7.73 -0.03
CA GLN A 61 2.33 7.31 -1.43
C GLN A 61 3.69 6.79 -1.93
N LEU A 62 4.78 7.52 -1.68
CA LEU A 62 6.13 7.12 -2.09
C LEU A 62 6.61 5.91 -1.30
N VAL A 63 6.37 5.92 0.01
CA VAL A 63 6.70 4.81 0.91
C VAL A 63 6.06 3.52 0.41
N ASN A 64 4.79 3.57 -0.04
CA ASN A 64 4.06 2.43 -0.56
C ASN A 64 4.48 2.02 -1.97
N SER A 65 4.57 2.96 -2.90
CA SER A 65 4.94 2.66 -4.29
C SER A 65 6.28 1.95 -4.41
N PHE A 66 7.24 2.28 -3.54
CA PHE A 66 8.58 1.71 -3.56
C PHE A 66 8.89 0.78 -2.37
N GLU A 67 7.89 0.49 -1.53
CA GLU A 67 8.01 -0.37 -0.36
C GLU A 67 9.24 -0.06 0.52
N TYR A 68 9.42 1.21 0.92
CA TYR A 68 10.63 1.66 1.63
C TYR A 68 10.89 0.89 2.93
N TRP A 69 9.85 0.35 3.57
CA TRP A 69 9.97 -0.43 4.82
C TRP A 69 10.76 -1.73 4.68
N ASN A 70 10.99 -2.20 3.46
CA ASN A 70 11.74 -3.42 3.19
C ASN A 70 13.02 -3.12 2.37
N LEU A 71 13.45 -1.84 2.31
CA LEU A 71 14.66 -1.39 1.60
C LEU A 71 15.91 -2.12 2.09
N SER A 72 16.66 -2.72 1.14
CA SER A 72 17.89 -3.46 1.44
C SER A 72 18.86 -2.66 2.30
N SER A 73 19.53 -3.34 3.24
CA SER A 73 20.59 -2.75 4.06
C SER A 73 21.80 -2.30 3.23
N GLU A 74 21.97 -2.84 2.02
CA GLU A 74 23.06 -2.50 1.11
C GLU A 74 22.89 -1.14 0.44
N VAL A 75 21.66 -0.61 0.39
CA VAL A 75 21.42 0.72 -0.16
C VAL A 75 22.06 1.77 0.73
N GLN A 76 22.88 2.64 0.13
CA GLN A 76 23.56 3.73 0.84
C GLN A 76 23.07 5.10 0.37
N TYR A 77 22.62 5.20 -0.89
CA TYR A 77 22.13 6.45 -1.47
C TYR A 77 20.83 6.25 -2.22
N VAL A 78 20.04 7.32 -2.26
CA VAL A 78 18.90 7.46 -3.16
C VAL A 78 19.19 8.62 -4.10
N VAL A 79 19.24 8.32 -5.40
CA VAL A 79 19.37 9.33 -6.44
C VAL A 79 17.99 9.75 -6.89
N ILE A 80 17.73 11.05 -6.83
CA ILE A 80 16.46 11.66 -7.20
C ILE A 80 16.66 12.57 -8.39
N SER A 81 15.85 12.36 -9.43
CA SER A 81 15.97 13.12 -10.67
C SER A 81 14.61 13.36 -11.34
N ASN A 82 14.63 14.16 -12.40
CA ASN A 82 13.49 14.38 -13.27
C ASN A 82 13.28 13.14 -14.16
N SER A 83 12.05 12.86 -14.60
CA SER A 83 11.73 11.67 -15.42
C SER A 83 12.61 11.48 -16.65
N GLU A 84 12.96 12.56 -17.34
CA GLU A 84 13.79 12.54 -18.54
C GLU A 84 15.25 12.16 -18.26
N TRP A 85 15.73 12.31 -17.02
CA TRP A 85 17.15 12.10 -16.70
C TRP A 85 17.57 10.66 -16.99
N PHE A 86 16.77 9.67 -16.58
CA PHE A 86 17.07 8.26 -16.81
C PHE A 86 17.17 7.94 -18.30
N THR A 87 16.22 8.44 -19.11
CA THR A 87 16.17 8.20 -20.56
C THR A 87 17.35 8.79 -21.32
N ASN A 88 18.02 9.79 -20.74
CA ASN A 88 19.20 10.43 -21.35
C ASN A 88 20.52 9.70 -21.03
N LEU A 89 20.49 8.70 -20.14
CA LEU A 89 21.67 7.87 -19.86
C LEU A 89 21.96 6.96 -21.07
N PRO A 90 23.23 6.57 -21.28
CA PRO A 90 23.55 5.53 -22.25
C PRO A 90 22.77 4.23 -21.99
N MET A 91 22.29 3.57 -23.04
CA MET A 91 21.44 2.38 -22.92
C MET A 91 22.05 1.26 -22.05
N ASN A 92 23.37 1.07 -22.12
CA ASN A 92 24.08 0.11 -21.27
C ASN A 92 24.04 0.49 -19.79
N VAL A 93 24.10 1.79 -19.47
CA VAL A 93 23.99 2.31 -18.10
C VAL A 93 22.55 2.16 -17.60
N GLN A 94 21.55 2.45 -18.43
CA GLN A 94 20.13 2.21 -18.09
C GLN A 94 19.88 0.74 -17.70
N LYS A 95 20.36 -0.20 -18.54
CA LYS A 95 20.26 -1.65 -18.25
C LYS A 95 20.93 -2.03 -16.94
N GLN A 96 22.14 -1.51 -16.68
CA GLN A 96 22.88 -1.80 -15.45
C GLN A 96 22.13 -1.27 -14.21
N ILE A 97 21.61 -0.03 -14.27
CA ILE A 97 20.84 0.54 -13.18
C ILE A 97 19.58 -0.29 -12.91
N ASN A 98 18.85 -0.69 -13.95
CA ASN A 98 17.65 -1.50 -13.81
C ASN A 98 17.95 -2.88 -13.22
N HIS A 99 19.10 -3.46 -13.57
CA HIS A 99 19.57 -4.69 -12.93
C HIS A 99 19.89 -4.47 -11.43
N ILE A 100 20.55 -3.38 -11.08
CA ILE A 100 20.84 -3.02 -9.68
C ILE A 100 19.55 -2.82 -8.88
N GLN A 101 18.55 -2.13 -9.45
CA GLN A 101 17.23 -1.97 -8.84
C GLN A 101 16.61 -3.35 -8.54
N PHE A 102 16.66 -4.27 -9.52
CA PHE A 102 16.19 -5.64 -9.36
C PHE A 102 16.94 -6.44 -8.29
N GLU A 103 18.28 -6.38 -8.27
CA GLU A 103 19.10 -7.05 -7.26
C GLU A 103 18.83 -6.54 -5.84
N LEU A 104 18.61 -5.24 -5.71
CA LEU A 104 18.25 -4.61 -4.44
C LEU A 104 16.78 -4.84 -4.06
N ASN A 105 16.01 -5.51 -4.93
CA ASN A 105 14.58 -5.73 -4.83
C ASN A 105 13.80 -4.41 -4.65
N ARG A 106 14.24 -3.33 -5.31
CA ARG A 106 13.73 -1.98 -5.06
C ARG A 106 13.61 -1.15 -6.32
N GLY A 107 12.58 -0.31 -6.36
CA GLY A 107 12.14 0.36 -7.58
C GLY A 107 10.72 -0.07 -7.92
N LEU A 108 10.19 0.40 -9.06
CA LEU A 108 8.88 0.02 -9.55
C LEU A 108 9.01 -1.17 -10.49
N ILE A 109 9.20 -2.35 -9.90
CA ILE A 109 9.53 -3.56 -10.66
C ILE A 109 8.29 -4.45 -10.70
N LEU A 110 7.76 -4.68 -11.90
CA LEU A 110 6.60 -5.52 -12.10
C LEU A 110 6.96 -6.77 -12.91
N PRO A 111 6.41 -7.94 -12.56
CA PRO A 111 6.51 -9.14 -13.40
C PRO A 111 5.81 -8.88 -14.73
N LEU A 112 6.41 -9.34 -15.83
CA LEU A 112 5.74 -9.30 -17.12
C LEU A 112 4.70 -10.40 -17.19
N THR A 113 3.45 -9.96 -17.25
CA THR A 113 2.30 -10.85 -17.25
C THR A 113 2.13 -11.55 -18.59
N PRO A 114 1.51 -12.75 -18.63
CA PRO A 114 1.15 -13.41 -19.89
C PRO A 114 0.27 -12.52 -20.78
N PHE A 115 -0.55 -11.64 -20.19
CA PHE A 115 -1.41 -10.70 -20.89
C PHE A 115 -0.62 -9.62 -21.66
N CYS A 116 0.64 -9.36 -21.28
CA CYS A 116 1.52 -8.43 -21.97
C CYS A 116 2.37 -9.08 -23.06
N SER A 117 2.25 -10.38 -23.30
CA SER A 117 3.11 -11.15 -24.22
C SER A 117 3.14 -10.65 -25.67
N ASN A 118 2.10 -9.94 -26.11
CA ASN A 118 2.00 -9.38 -27.46
C ASN A 118 2.62 -7.97 -27.59
N TYR A 119 3.01 -7.35 -26.48
CA TYR A 119 3.63 -6.02 -26.48
C TYR A 119 5.15 -6.13 -26.42
N SER A 120 5.84 -5.47 -27.35
CA SER A 120 7.30 -5.42 -27.35
C SER A 120 7.78 -4.25 -26.49
N PHE A 121 8.24 -4.57 -25.27
CA PHE A 121 8.87 -3.59 -24.40
C PHE A 121 10.31 -3.28 -24.86
N PRO A 122 10.81 -2.05 -24.65
CA PRO A 122 12.21 -1.73 -24.93
C PRO A 122 13.12 -2.51 -23.97
N GLU A 123 14.18 -3.10 -24.53
CA GLU A 123 15.05 -4.04 -23.83
C GLU A 123 15.80 -3.41 -22.64
N GLU A 124 15.98 -2.09 -22.63
CA GLU A 124 16.63 -1.36 -21.55
C GLU A 124 15.82 -1.31 -20.25
N TYR A 125 14.51 -1.54 -20.32
CA TYR A 125 13.62 -1.62 -19.15
C TYR A 125 13.37 -3.04 -18.66
N LEU A 126 13.90 -4.05 -19.36
CA LEU A 126 13.66 -5.45 -19.05
C LEU A 126 14.79 -6.05 -18.22
N VAL A 127 14.42 -6.81 -17.19
CA VAL A 127 15.36 -7.56 -16.37
C VAL A 127 14.89 -9.01 -16.28
N GLN A 128 15.81 -9.95 -16.49
CA GLN A 128 15.52 -11.38 -16.37
C GLN A 128 15.68 -11.81 -14.91
N GLY A 129 14.60 -12.28 -14.30
CA GLY A 129 14.64 -12.94 -13.00
C GLY A 129 14.81 -14.46 -13.11
N PRO A 130 14.85 -15.17 -11.97
CA PRO A 130 15.05 -16.62 -11.95
C PRO A 130 13.92 -17.41 -12.62
N GLU A 131 12.67 -16.97 -12.45
CA GLU A 131 11.47 -17.68 -12.91
C GLU A 131 10.77 -16.98 -14.08
N GLU A 132 10.82 -15.66 -14.11
CA GLU A 132 10.11 -14.83 -15.09
C GLU A 132 10.89 -13.56 -15.43
N GLN A 133 10.43 -12.87 -16.47
CA GLN A 133 10.98 -11.57 -16.87
C GLN A 133 10.21 -10.44 -16.19
N TYR A 134 10.90 -9.37 -15.87
CA TYR A 134 10.36 -8.20 -15.18
C TYR A 134 10.56 -6.95 -16.01
N ILE A 135 9.70 -5.96 -15.79
CA ILE A 135 9.87 -4.59 -16.27
C ILE A 135 10.16 -3.67 -15.09
N VAL A 136 11.19 -2.83 -15.24
CA VAL A 136 11.47 -1.72 -14.33
C VAL A 136 10.80 -0.47 -14.88
N LEU A 137 9.80 0.02 -14.17
CA LEU A 137 8.99 1.15 -14.59
C LEU A 137 9.66 2.46 -14.18
N HIS A 138 9.85 3.31 -15.19
CA HIS A 138 10.16 4.73 -15.04
C HIS A 138 9.00 5.55 -15.59
N ARG A 139 8.93 6.83 -15.24
CA ARG A 139 7.80 7.68 -15.62
C ARG A 139 7.65 7.82 -17.14
N GLU A 140 8.75 7.90 -17.87
CA GLU A 140 8.71 8.07 -19.33
C GLU A 140 8.19 6.81 -20.05
N ILE A 141 8.72 5.62 -19.72
CA ILE A 141 8.20 4.39 -20.31
C ILE A 141 6.73 4.20 -19.93
N TRP A 142 6.38 4.37 -18.64
CA TRP A 142 5.01 4.27 -18.17
C TRP A 142 4.08 5.15 -19.00
N ARG A 143 4.38 6.44 -19.17
CA ARG A 143 3.52 7.37 -19.93
C ARG A 143 3.22 6.87 -21.35
N THR A 144 4.21 6.27 -22.02
CA THR A 144 4.09 5.79 -23.40
C THR A 144 3.38 4.43 -23.56
N LEU A 145 3.25 3.65 -22.49
CA LEU A 145 2.57 2.36 -22.57
C LEU A 145 1.08 2.54 -22.94
N PRO A 146 0.53 1.66 -23.80
CA PRO A 146 -0.91 1.61 -24.06
C PRO A 146 -1.69 1.39 -22.77
N TYR A 147 -2.92 1.92 -22.72
CA TYR A 147 -3.81 1.80 -21.57
C TYR A 147 -3.96 0.34 -21.12
N GLU A 148 -4.30 -0.57 -22.05
CA GLU A 148 -4.50 -2.00 -21.76
C GLU A 148 -3.27 -2.66 -21.14
N ILE A 149 -2.05 -2.25 -21.54
CA ILE A 149 -0.81 -2.80 -20.98
C ILE A 149 -0.59 -2.30 -19.55
N LYS A 150 -0.84 -1.01 -19.30
CA LYS A 150 -0.75 -0.44 -17.94
C LYS A 150 -1.74 -1.09 -17.00
N GLU A 151 -2.99 -1.22 -17.43
CA GLU A 151 -4.07 -1.83 -16.69
C GLU A 151 -3.73 -3.29 -16.35
N ASN A 152 -3.33 -4.09 -17.32
CA ASN A 152 -2.97 -5.50 -17.11
C ASN A 152 -1.79 -5.66 -16.14
N LEU A 153 -0.73 -4.87 -16.29
CA LEU A 153 0.42 -4.90 -15.38
C LEU A 153 0.00 -4.55 -13.95
N LEU A 154 -0.80 -3.49 -13.80
CA LEU A 154 -1.16 -2.98 -12.49
C LEU A 154 -2.18 -3.86 -11.77
N ILE A 155 -3.21 -4.35 -12.46
CA ILE A 155 -4.25 -5.21 -11.87
C ILE A 155 -3.65 -6.56 -11.45
N GLU A 156 -2.77 -7.15 -12.26
CA GLU A 156 -2.11 -8.39 -11.87
C GLU A 156 -1.22 -8.18 -10.64
N TYR A 157 -0.42 -7.11 -10.62
CA TYR A 157 0.37 -6.77 -9.43
C TYR A 157 -0.51 -6.53 -8.21
N ALA A 158 -1.60 -5.76 -8.36
CA ALA A 158 -2.56 -5.47 -7.30
C ALA A 158 -3.20 -6.75 -6.73
N SER A 159 -3.49 -7.74 -7.56
CA SER A 159 -4.03 -9.03 -7.13
C SER A 159 -3.08 -9.86 -6.27
N LYS A 160 -1.77 -9.54 -6.26
CA LYS A 160 -0.78 -10.15 -5.36
C LYS A 160 -0.83 -9.57 -3.94
N TRP A 161 -1.46 -8.40 -3.77
CA TRP A 161 -1.61 -7.73 -2.47
C TRP A 161 -2.84 -8.20 -1.68
N ASP A 162 -3.92 -8.58 -2.37
CA ASP A 162 -5.18 -9.00 -1.76
C ASP A 162 -6.00 -9.84 -2.76
N ASP A 163 -6.78 -10.81 -2.28
CA ASP A 163 -7.58 -11.71 -3.12
C ASP A 163 -8.94 -11.10 -3.55
N TRP A 164 -9.26 -9.92 -3.01
CA TRP A 164 -10.49 -9.16 -3.21
C TRP A 164 -11.77 -9.94 -2.93
N THR A 165 -11.67 -10.95 -2.07
CA THR A 165 -12.83 -11.70 -1.58
C THR A 165 -13.38 -11.02 -0.33
N CYS A 166 -14.68 -10.75 -0.35
CA CYS A 166 -15.38 -9.99 0.68
C CYS A 166 -16.67 -10.68 1.09
N VAL A 167 -17.31 -10.18 2.14
CA VAL A 167 -18.70 -10.51 2.51
C VAL A 167 -19.61 -9.36 2.09
N GLU A 168 -20.86 -9.65 1.72
CA GLU A 168 -21.86 -8.59 1.50
C GLU A 168 -22.08 -7.76 2.78
N LEU A 169 -22.24 -6.44 2.60
CA LEU A 169 -22.58 -5.54 3.69
C LEU A 169 -24.00 -5.87 4.20
N PRO A 170 -24.19 -6.19 5.49
CA PRO A 170 -25.53 -6.47 6.01
C PRO A 170 -26.40 -5.22 6.00
N GLU A 171 -27.71 -5.39 5.87
CA GLU A 171 -28.68 -4.28 5.88
C GLU A 171 -28.64 -3.46 7.18
N SER A 172 -28.29 -4.12 8.29
CA SER A 172 -28.11 -3.51 9.62
C SER A 172 -26.87 -2.61 9.73
N ALA A 173 -26.00 -2.56 8.72
CA ALA A 173 -24.79 -1.78 8.80
C ALA A 173 -25.07 -0.28 8.96
N PRO A 174 -24.30 0.42 9.82
CA PRO A 174 -24.37 1.87 9.94
C PRO A 174 -24.29 2.59 8.58
N PRO A 175 -25.18 3.56 8.28
CA PRO A 175 -25.25 4.19 6.97
C PRO A 175 -23.93 4.80 6.47
N HIS A 176 -23.11 5.36 7.35
CA HIS A 176 -21.84 5.98 6.98
C HIS A 176 -20.81 4.98 6.43
N LEU A 177 -20.91 3.70 6.77
CA LEU A 177 -20.00 2.68 6.26
C LEU A 177 -20.30 2.30 4.80
N ARG A 178 -21.52 2.54 4.31
CA ARG A 178 -21.96 2.07 2.98
C ARG A 178 -21.09 2.60 1.85
N GLY A 179 -20.64 3.85 1.93
CA GLY A 179 -19.80 4.47 0.91
C GLY A 179 -18.40 3.87 0.79
N TYR A 180 -17.95 3.15 1.82
CA TYR A 180 -16.60 2.59 1.88
C TYR A 180 -16.57 1.06 1.93
N SER A 181 -17.71 0.42 2.16
CA SER A 181 -17.78 -1.03 2.31
C SER A 181 -17.60 -1.75 0.97
N ASN A 182 -16.58 -2.62 0.89
CA ASN A 182 -16.22 -3.36 -0.32
C ASN A 182 -15.85 -2.44 -1.48
N THR A 183 -15.08 -1.39 -1.18
CA THR A 183 -14.61 -0.40 -2.16
C THR A 183 -13.11 -0.25 -2.10
N PHE A 184 -12.57 0.36 -3.15
CA PHE A 184 -11.15 0.61 -3.29
C PHE A 184 -10.83 2.09 -3.05
N PRO A 185 -9.78 2.41 -2.28
CA PRO A 185 -9.29 3.78 -2.17
C PRO A 185 -8.66 4.26 -3.48
N LEU A 186 -8.79 5.56 -3.74
CA LEU A 186 -8.08 6.21 -4.84
C LEU A 186 -6.58 6.39 -4.51
N LEU A 187 -6.26 6.72 -3.26
CA LEU A 187 -4.90 7.04 -2.80
C LEU A 187 -4.43 6.10 -1.70
N SER A 188 -3.11 5.95 -1.56
CA SER A 188 -2.53 5.31 -0.38
C SER A 188 -2.68 6.21 0.85
N GLY A 189 -2.65 5.60 2.04
CA GLY A 189 -2.60 6.35 3.30
C GLY A 189 -3.47 5.73 4.37
N GLY A 190 -4.76 5.59 4.06
CA GLY A 190 -5.70 4.90 4.94
C GLY A 190 -5.18 3.50 5.29
N ASN A 191 -5.16 3.18 6.57
CA ASN A 191 -4.81 1.86 7.11
C ASN A 191 -5.95 1.28 7.97
N CYS A 192 -5.77 0.09 8.53
CA CYS A 192 -6.76 -0.56 9.42
C CYS A 192 -7.22 0.35 10.59
N LEU A 193 -6.29 1.11 11.17
CA LEU A 193 -6.55 2.00 12.29
C LEU A 193 -7.42 3.18 11.89
N SER A 194 -7.13 3.78 10.74
CA SER A 194 -7.94 4.86 10.17
C SER A 194 -9.35 4.41 9.79
N ALA A 195 -9.49 3.21 9.21
CA ALA A 195 -10.77 2.62 8.84
C ALA A 195 -11.63 2.36 10.06
N THR A 196 -11.02 1.82 11.12
CA THR A 196 -11.69 1.57 12.40
C THR A 196 -12.07 2.87 13.11
N LEU A 197 -11.19 3.88 13.14
CA LEU A 197 -11.53 5.19 13.71
C LEU A 197 -12.68 5.86 12.96
N PHE A 198 -12.65 5.85 11.64
CA PHE A 198 -13.75 6.35 10.82
C PHE A 198 -15.07 5.64 11.18
N ALA A 199 -15.05 4.31 11.32
CA ALA A 199 -16.24 3.56 11.70
C ALA A 199 -16.79 3.97 13.08
N VAL A 200 -15.90 4.30 14.02
CA VAL A 200 -16.21 4.74 15.39
C VAL A 200 -16.72 6.18 15.45
N ASN A 201 -16.05 7.13 14.80
CA ASN A 201 -16.28 8.57 14.98
C ASN A 201 -17.01 9.26 13.82
N GLN A 202 -17.21 8.54 12.71
CA GLN A 202 -17.97 8.97 11.53
C GLN A 202 -17.40 10.19 10.81
N GLN A 203 -16.13 10.54 11.08
CA GLN A 203 -15.45 11.66 10.42
C GLN A 203 -14.77 11.18 9.15
N GLU A 204 -15.39 11.46 8.01
CA GLU A 204 -14.99 10.95 6.69
C GLU A 204 -13.50 11.14 6.37
N TRP A 205 -12.96 12.34 6.62
CA TRP A 205 -11.57 12.66 6.31
C TRP A 205 -10.55 11.72 6.98
N ILE A 206 -10.90 11.10 8.12
CA ILE A 206 -10.00 10.20 8.87
C ILE A 206 -9.72 8.92 8.09
N ILE A 207 -10.67 8.42 7.29
CA ILE A 207 -10.50 7.13 6.59
C ILE A 207 -9.35 7.15 5.58
N HIS A 208 -8.93 8.35 5.16
CA HIS A 208 -7.86 8.59 4.20
C HIS A 208 -6.50 8.84 4.86
N GLU A 209 -6.46 8.95 6.19
CA GLU A 209 -5.25 9.28 6.94
C GLU A 209 -4.44 8.05 7.33
N TRP A 210 -3.11 8.22 7.41
CA TRP A 210 -2.25 7.21 8.01
C TRP A 210 -2.23 7.38 9.52
N VAL A 211 -2.96 6.53 10.24
CA VAL A 211 -3.11 6.61 11.70
C VAL A 211 -2.11 5.69 12.40
N HIS A 212 -1.42 6.22 13.42
CA HIS A 212 -0.51 5.45 14.28
C HIS A 212 -1.23 4.87 15.53
N PRO A 213 -0.68 3.81 16.15
CA PRO A 213 -1.27 3.14 17.32
C PRO A 213 -1.71 4.05 18.47
N GLU A 214 -0.86 4.99 18.92
CA GLU A 214 -1.21 5.88 20.03
C GLU A 214 -2.36 6.83 19.66
N THR A 215 -2.31 7.40 18.45
CA THR A 215 -3.40 8.23 17.90
C THR A 215 -4.70 7.45 17.80
N PHE A 216 -4.63 6.17 17.39
CA PHE A 216 -5.77 5.27 17.32
C PHE A 216 -6.41 5.05 18.69
N LEU A 217 -5.62 4.65 19.68
CA LEU A 217 -6.10 4.39 21.04
C LEU A 217 -6.71 5.63 21.68
N GLU A 218 -6.06 6.79 21.52
CA GLU A 218 -6.61 8.06 22.00
C GLU A 218 -7.92 8.44 21.27
N GLY A 219 -8.02 8.13 19.98
CA GLY A 219 -9.21 8.38 19.18
C GLY A 219 -10.42 7.56 19.64
N ILE A 220 -10.26 6.25 19.84
CA ILE A 220 -11.37 5.40 20.33
C ILE A 220 -11.73 5.75 21.79
N ARG A 221 -10.74 6.09 22.62
CA ARG A 221 -10.98 6.55 24.00
C ARG A 221 -11.83 7.82 24.04
N ARG A 222 -11.54 8.81 23.17
CA ARG A 222 -12.35 10.04 23.04
C ARG A 222 -13.75 9.79 22.49
N ALA A 223 -13.95 8.67 21.79
CA ALA A 223 -15.27 8.21 21.38
C ALA A 223 -15.99 7.38 22.47
N ASN A 224 -15.48 7.40 23.71
CA ASN A 224 -15.97 6.67 24.88
C ASN A 224 -15.89 5.15 24.75
N TYR A 225 -14.87 4.63 24.05
CA TYR A 225 -14.60 3.19 24.06
C TYR A 225 -13.64 2.84 25.20
N SER A 226 -13.95 1.77 25.91
CA SER A 226 -13.08 1.18 26.94
C SER A 226 -12.94 -0.32 26.74
N ILE A 227 -11.84 -0.88 27.25
CA ILE A 227 -11.57 -2.31 27.16
C ILE A 227 -12.57 -3.10 28.03
N ILE A 228 -13.09 -4.20 27.49
CA ILE A 228 -14.03 -5.09 28.19
C ILE A 228 -13.44 -6.49 28.35
N ASN A 229 -13.70 -7.10 29.52
CA ASN A 229 -13.21 -8.44 29.85
C ASN A 229 -14.25 -9.51 29.45
N THR A 230 -14.52 -9.63 28.17
CA THR A 230 -15.36 -10.68 27.58
C THR A 230 -14.89 -10.98 26.15
N GLU A 231 -15.31 -12.11 25.60
CA GLU A 231 -15.14 -12.48 24.19
C GLU A 231 -16.45 -12.33 23.39
N GLU A 232 -17.55 -11.95 24.06
CA GLU A 232 -18.83 -11.77 23.42
C GLU A 232 -18.87 -10.45 22.62
N LEU A 233 -19.01 -10.57 21.30
CA LEU A 233 -19.06 -9.46 20.36
C LEU A 233 -20.45 -8.82 20.28
N HIS A 234 -20.53 -7.50 20.46
CA HIS A 234 -21.74 -6.69 20.31
C HIS A 234 -21.60 -5.72 19.14
N HIS A 235 -22.73 -5.31 18.57
CA HIS A 235 -22.76 -4.33 17.47
C HIS A 235 -21.98 -3.07 17.87
N GLY A 236 -21.02 -2.69 17.04
CA GLY A 236 -20.23 -1.49 17.22
C GLY A 236 -19.01 -1.64 18.12
N ASP A 237 -18.70 -2.87 18.58
CA ASP A 237 -17.43 -3.17 19.22
C ASP A 237 -16.26 -2.96 18.27
N VAL A 238 -15.09 -2.73 18.86
CA VAL A 238 -13.81 -2.66 18.15
C VAL A 238 -12.92 -3.78 18.66
N VAL A 239 -12.41 -4.60 17.74
CA VAL A 239 -11.40 -5.61 18.05
C VAL A 239 -10.03 -5.02 17.73
N VAL A 240 -9.09 -5.13 18.66
CA VAL A 240 -7.72 -4.61 18.51
C VAL A 240 -6.74 -5.75 18.76
N TRP A 241 -5.89 -6.06 17.78
CA TRP A 241 -4.82 -7.04 17.92
C TRP A 241 -3.53 -6.34 18.34
N VAL A 242 -2.88 -6.87 19.37
CA VAL A 242 -1.65 -6.35 19.98
C VAL A 242 -0.56 -7.42 20.00
N ASN A 243 0.68 -6.98 19.81
CA ASN A 243 1.85 -7.85 19.99
C ASN A 243 2.18 -8.04 21.48
N GLU A 244 3.19 -8.86 21.79
CA GLU A 244 3.64 -9.12 23.17
C GLU A 244 4.04 -7.84 23.94
N GLY A 245 4.50 -6.81 23.22
CA GLY A 245 4.85 -5.51 23.78
C GLY A 245 3.65 -4.58 24.00
N GLY A 246 2.43 -5.00 23.67
CA GLY A 246 1.22 -4.18 23.77
C GLY A 246 1.03 -3.18 22.62
N THR A 247 1.87 -3.23 21.58
CA THR A 247 1.72 -2.34 20.41
C THR A 247 0.63 -2.87 19.50
N VAL A 248 -0.34 -2.01 19.17
CA VAL A 248 -1.41 -2.32 18.21
C VAL A 248 -0.82 -2.68 16.84
N GLN A 249 -1.21 -3.82 16.32
CA GLN A 249 -0.85 -4.32 14.99
C GLN A 249 -2.01 -4.19 14.01
N HIS A 250 -3.24 -4.40 14.50
CA HIS A 250 -4.44 -4.33 13.68
C HIS A 250 -5.65 -3.92 14.52
N ALA A 251 -6.66 -3.35 13.87
CA ALA A 251 -7.95 -3.09 14.48
C ALA A 251 -9.06 -3.21 13.44
N SER A 252 -10.26 -3.59 13.89
CA SER A 252 -11.42 -3.76 13.04
C SER A 252 -12.72 -3.43 13.78
N TYR A 253 -13.72 -2.93 13.07
CA TYR A 253 -15.00 -2.53 13.63
C TYR A 253 -16.07 -3.60 13.42
N HIS A 254 -16.64 -4.12 14.50
CA HIS A 254 -17.70 -5.11 14.45
C HIS A 254 -19.02 -4.44 14.04
N ILE A 255 -19.56 -4.82 12.88
CA ILE A 255 -20.83 -4.29 12.41
C ILE A 255 -21.96 -5.01 13.10
N SER A 256 -22.15 -6.30 12.83
CA SER A 256 -23.15 -7.13 13.49
C SER A 256 -22.88 -8.60 13.20
N HIS A 257 -23.50 -9.49 13.97
CA HIS A 257 -23.37 -10.94 13.82
C HIS A 257 -21.89 -11.37 13.88
N ASN A 258 -21.30 -11.73 12.74
CA ASN A 258 -19.92 -12.18 12.59
C ASN A 258 -19.20 -11.41 11.47
N VAL A 259 -19.60 -10.16 11.20
CA VAL A 259 -19.00 -9.37 10.12
C VAL A 259 -18.41 -8.04 10.59
N PHE A 260 -17.29 -7.68 9.98
CA PHE A 260 -16.42 -6.59 10.38
C PHE A 260 -16.11 -5.65 9.23
N PHE A 261 -16.08 -4.35 9.50
CA PHE A 261 -15.51 -3.36 8.59
C PHE A 261 -13.99 -3.31 8.79
N ASN A 262 -13.26 -3.62 7.73
CA ASN A 262 -11.83 -3.88 7.80
C ASN A 262 -11.04 -3.27 6.63
N LYS A 263 -9.74 -3.06 6.82
CA LYS A 263 -8.78 -2.81 5.74
C LYS A 263 -7.46 -3.48 6.05
N ASN A 264 -6.98 -4.32 5.13
CA ASN A 264 -5.73 -5.06 5.29
C ASN A 264 -4.58 -4.32 4.62
N GLY A 265 -3.88 -3.46 5.36
CA GLY A 265 -2.72 -2.73 4.84
C GLY A 265 -3.02 -1.27 4.49
N GLN A 266 -2.04 -0.61 3.88
CA GLN A 266 -2.00 0.84 3.69
C GLN A 266 -1.95 1.28 2.22
N THR A 267 -1.82 0.32 1.30
CA THR A 267 -1.79 0.60 -0.14
C THR A 267 -3.20 0.83 -0.67
N PHE A 268 -3.29 1.41 -1.87
CA PHE A 268 -4.58 1.54 -2.53
C PHE A 268 -5.11 0.23 -3.13
N PHE A 269 -4.26 -0.79 -3.32
CA PHE A 269 -4.70 -2.12 -3.76
C PHE A 269 -5.49 -2.88 -2.71
N ASN A 270 -5.33 -2.51 -1.45
CA ASN A 270 -6.07 -3.11 -0.35
C ASN A 270 -7.45 -2.42 -0.24
N PRO A 271 -8.57 -3.11 -0.43
CA PRO A 271 -9.88 -2.48 -0.30
C PRO A 271 -10.21 -2.19 1.17
N TRP A 272 -11.14 -1.25 1.39
CA TRP A 272 -11.95 -1.29 2.59
C TRP A 272 -13.02 -2.36 2.38
N ARG A 273 -12.97 -3.43 3.16
CA ARG A 273 -13.75 -4.64 2.93
C ARG A 273 -14.50 -5.11 4.16
N ILE A 274 -15.59 -5.81 3.90
CA ILE A 274 -16.34 -6.52 4.93
C ILE A 274 -15.79 -7.93 5.04
N MET A 275 -15.35 -8.30 6.23
CA MET A 275 -14.76 -9.60 6.51
C MET A 275 -15.58 -10.40 7.51
N ASN A 276 -15.47 -11.73 7.42
CA ASN A 276 -16.01 -12.61 8.45
C ASN A 276 -15.07 -12.68 9.65
N TRP A 277 -15.64 -12.83 10.85
CA TRP A 277 -14.90 -13.00 12.10
C TRP A 277 -13.90 -14.14 12.09
N ASP A 278 -14.25 -15.29 11.52
CA ASP A 278 -13.37 -16.47 11.52
C ASP A 278 -12.12 -16.24 10.67
N GLU A 279 -12.29 -15.59 9.52
CA GLU A 279 -11.19 -15.22 8.62
C GLU A 279 -10.30 -14.15 9.26
N LEU A 280 -10.91 -13.14 9.86
CA LEU A 280 -10.19 -12.05 10.51
C LEU A 280 -9.38 -12.56 11.71
N ARG A 281 -9.95 -13.47 12.52
CA ARG A 281 -9.21 -14.11 13.61
C ARG A 281 -8.04 -14.94 13.12
N GLN A 282 -8.25 -15.72 12.06
CA GLN A 282 -7.22 -16.57 11.49
C GLN A 282 -6.06 -15.73 10.93
N GLU A 283 -6.35 -14.62 10.25
CA GLU A 283 -5.34 -13.74 9.67
C GLU A 283 -4.42 -13.12 10.74
N TRP A 284 -4.97 -12.81 11.91
CA TRP A 284 -4.26 -12.15 13.01
C TRP A 284 -4.03 -13.07 14.23
N GLU A 285 -4.06 -14.40 14.03
CA GLU A 285 -4.01 -15.40 15.11
C GLU A 285 -2.72 -15.39 15.93
N THR A 286 -1.64 -14.83 15.36
CA THR A 286 -0.34 -14.68 16.02
C THR A 286 -0.34 -13.58 17.09
N TYR A 287 -1.38 -12.75 17.12
CA TYR A 287 -1.52 -11.65 18.07
C TYR A 287 -2.68 -11.90 19.03
N LYS A 288 -2.52 -11.40 20.25
CA LYS A 288 -3.63 -11.35 21.20
C LYS A 288 -4.60 -10.25 20.77
N PHE A 289 -5.90 -10.50 20.84
CA PHE A 289 -6.89 -9.44 20.65
C PHE A 289 -7.49 -8.95 21.97
N GLU A 290 -7.92 -7.70 21.94
CA GLU A 290 -8.64 -6.99 23.00
C GLU A 290 -9.96 -6.46 22.41
N LEU A 291 -11.03 -6.50 23.19
CA LEU A 291 -12.32 -5.93 22.82
C LEU A 291 -12.51 -4.57 23.47
N TYR A 292 -12.89 -3.60 22.66
CA TYR A 292 -13.25 -2.25 23.08
C TYR A 292 -14.72 -2.01 22.77
N ARG A 293 -15.47 -1.52 23.75
CA ARG A 293 -16.90 -1.24 23.61
C ARG A 293 -17.19 0.19 24.03
N LYS A 294 -18.13 0.82 23.31
CA LYS A 294 -18.62 2.14 23.65
C LYS A 294 -19.41 2.09 24.95
N GLU A 295 -19.03 2.92 25.91
CA GLU A 295 -19.80 3.11 27.14
C GLU A 295 -21.11 3.83 26.81
N GLU A 296 -22.21 3.34 27.39
CA GLU A 296 -23.49 4.05 27.31
C GLU A 296 -23.36 5.37 28.07
N THR A 297 -23.50 6.50 27.36
CA THR A 297 -23.71 7.80 28.02
C THR A 297 -25.05 7.74 28.76
N VAL A 298 -24.97 7.71 30.09
CA VAL A 298 -26.11 7.83 31.02
C VAL A 298 -26.77 9.20 30.88
#